data_AF-A0A3N9NDM6-F1
#
_entry.id   AF-A0A3N9NDM6-F1
#
_cell.length_a   1.000
_cell.length_b   1.000
_cell.length_c   1.000
_cell.angle_alpha   90.00
_cell.angle_beta   90.00
_cell.angle_gamma   90.00
#
_symmetry.space_group_name_H-M   'P 1'
#
loop_
_entity.id
_entity.type
_entity.pdbx_description
1 polymer ?
#
loop_
_entity_poly.entity_id
_entity_poly.type
_entity_poly.pdbx_seq_one_letter_code
_entity_poly.pdbx_strand_id
1 'polypeptide(L)'
;MEDKFTTLQKIALVLLRLTIGWHFLYEGVAKLLKPGWSAAGYLMQSRGFLAPVFKWMVDNDGVMVIVNQLNIWGLIAIGLGLILGCFTRLSAVFGMLLILLYYLANPPFVGYYYSIPMEGNYLIINKNL
;
A
#
# COMPACT_ATOMS: atom_id res chain seq x y z
N MET A 1 -8.03 29.69 -25.15
CA MET A 1 -7.62 28.40 -24.54
C MET A 1 -8.87 27.78 -23.97
N GLU A 2 -9.45 26.81 -24.67
CA GLU A 2 -10.66 26.12 -24.24
C GLU A 2 -10.37 25.33 -22.97
N ASP A 3 -11.08 25.66 -21.89
CA ASP A 3 -10.94 24.97 -20.63
C ASP A 3 -11.64 23.61 -20.76
N LYS A 4 -10.87 22.54 -21.00
CA LYS A 4 -11.39 21.18 -21.24
C LYS A 4 -12.20 20.59 -20.08
N PHE A 5 -12.18 21.20 -18.91
CA PHE A 5 -12.83 20.69 -17.70
C PHE A 5 -13.64 21.77 -17.00
N THR A 6 -14.80 21.39 -16.48
CA THR A 6 -15.62 22.27 -15.64
C THR A 6 -14.93 22.53 -14.30
N THR A 7 -15.27 23.64 -13.63
CA THR A 7 -14.74 23.98 -12.31
C THR A 7 -14.95 22.83 -11.30
N LEU A 8 -16.11 22.18 -11.36
CA LEU A 8 -16.42 21.03 -10.51
C LEU A 8 -15.48 19.84 -10.79
N GLN A 9 -15.21 19.52 -12.05
CA GLN A 9 -14.27 18.46 -12.42
C GLN A 9 -12.86 18.76 -11.93
N LYS A 10 -12.40 20.01 -12.06
CA LYS A 10 -11.09 20.43 -11.54
C LYS A 10 -11.00 20.26 -10.03
N ILE A 11 -12.02 20.71 -9.28
CA ILE A 11 -12.08 20.56 -7.82
C ILE A 11 -12.06 19.07 -7.44
N ALA A 12 -12.88 18.26 -8.10
CA ALA A 12 -12.96 16.83 -7.84
C ALA A 12 -11.61 16.13 -8.05
N LEU A 13 -10.89 16.45 -9.13
CA LEU A 13 -9.56 15.89 -9.42
C LEU A 13 -8.51 16.32 -8.38
N VAL A 14 -8.55 17.58 -7.92
CA VAL A 14 -7.64 18.06 -6.88
C VAL A 14 -7.92 17.37 -5.55
N LEU A 15 -9.19 17.25 -5.16
CA LEU A 15 -9.58 16.54 -3.94
C LEU A 15 -9.17 15.08 -3.99
N LEU A 16 -9.48 14.37 -5.08
CA LEU A 16 -9.07 12.98 -5.28
C LEU A 16 -7.56 12.80 -5.10
N ARG A 17 -6.76 13.67 -5.72
CA ARG A 17 -5.30 13.65 -5.60
C ARG A 17 -4.85 13.85 -4.15
N LEU A 18 -5.41 14.83 -3.45
CA LEU A 18 -5.08 15.13 -2.07
C LEU A 18 -5.47 13.97 -1.14
N THR A 19 -6.64 13.38 -1.32
CA THR A 19 -7.11 12.24 -0.53
C THR A 19 -6.20 11.02 -0.71
N ILE A 20 -5.84 10.68 -1.96
CA ILE A 20 -4.90 9.58 -2.22
C ILE A 20 -3.53 9.87 -1.60
N GLY A 21 -2.99 11.07 -1.82
CA GLY A 21 -1.70 11.48 -1.26
C GLY A 21 -1.69 11.43 0.27
N TRP A 22 -2.76 11.88 0.90
CA TRP A 22 -2.97 11.81 2.35
C TRP A 22 -2.94 10.36 2.85
N HIS A 23 -3.65 9.43 2.20
CA HIS A 23 -3.65 8.02 2.60
C HIS A 23 -2.25 7.40 2.52
N PHE A 24 -1.53 7.62 1.42
CA PHE A 24 -0.16 7.12 1.27
C PHE A 24 0.78 7.69 2.35
N LEU A 25 0.69 9.00 2.62
CA LEU A 25 1.50 9.65 3.63
C LEU A 25 1.19 9.13 5.03
N TYR A 26 -0.09 9.03 5.38
CA TYR A 26 -0.54 8.51 6.67
C TYR A 26 -0.03 7.08 6.88
N GLU A 27 -0.23 6.20 5.89
CA GLU A 27 0.23 4.80 5.96
C GLU A 27 1.75 4.69 6.11
N GLY A 28 2.52 5.56 5.47
CA GLY A 28 3.97 5.61 5.59
C GLY A 28 4.44 6.10 6.96
N VAL A 29 3.90 7.23 7.42
CA VAL A 29 4.22 7.82 8.74
C VAL A 29 3.81 6.88 9.87
N ALA A 30 2.64 6.26 9.79
CA ALA A 30 2.18 5.30 10.79
C ALA A 30 3.15 4.11 10.93
N LYS A 31 3.74 3.65 9.82
CA LYS A 31 4.75 2.57 9.82
C LYS A 31 6.10 3.04 10.35
N LEU A 32 6.50 4.26 10.01
CA LEU A 32 7.74 4.87 10.52
C LEU A 32 7.71 5.06 12.05
N LEU A 33 6.55 5.46 12.59
CA LEU A 33 6.38 5.72 14.01
C LEU A 33 6.12 4.46 14.84
N LYS A 34 5.84 3.31 14.22
CA LYS A 34 5.59 2.04 14.92
C LYS A 34 6.92 1.31 15.16
N PRO A 35 7.40 1.20 16.42
CA PRO A 35 8.65 0.50 16.71
C PRO A 35 8.54 -0.97 16.30
N GLY A 36 9.54 -1.47 15.58
CA GLY A 36 9.60 -2.87 15.14
C GLY A 36 8.60 -3.24 14.03
N TRP A 37 8.02 -2.26 13.31
CA TRP A 37 7.20 -2.58 12.14
C TRP A 37 8.02 -3.34 11.09
N SER A 38 7.42 -4.38 10.50
CA SER A 38 8.01 -5.15 9.42
C SER A 38 6.94 -5.68 8.48
N ALA A 39 7.26 -5.72 7.18
CA ALA A 39 6.44 -6.35 6.14
C ALA A 39 6.58 -7.89 6.12
N ALA A 40 7.48 -8.48 6.91
CA ALA A 40 7.73 -9.92 6.91
C ALA A 40 6.45 -10.74 7.10
N GLY A 41 5.59 -10.38 8.07
CA GLY A 41 4.33 -11.08 8.30
C GLY A 41 3.40 -11.04 7.09
N TYR A 42 3.33 -9.91 6.39
CA TYR A 42 2.54 -9.74 5.19
C TYR A 42 3.08 -10.55 4.01
N LEU A 43 4.41 -10.57 3.83
CA LEU A 43 5.06 -11.29 2.74
C LEU A 43 5.08 -12.81 2.95
N MET A 44 5.14 -13.29 4.19
CA MET A 44 5.05 -14.73 4.51
C MET A 44 3.71 -15.33 4.12
N GLN A 45 2.64 -14.54 4.16
CA GLN A 45 1.31 -14.97 3.76
C GLN A 45 1.11 -14.97 2.24
N SER A 46 2.12 -14.56 1.47
CA SER A 46 1.99 -14.40 0.03
C SER A 46 1.56 -15.68 -0.69
N ARG A 47 0.70 -15.50 -1.70
CA ARG A 47 0.12 -16.59 -2.50
C ARG A 47 0.19 -16.27 -3.99
N GLY A 48 0.16 -17.31 -4.82
CA GLY A 48 0.28 -17.22 -6.27
C GLY A 48 1.69 -17.48 -6.78
N PHE A 49 1.94 -17.17 -8.06
CA PHE A 49 3.18 -17.54 -8.75
C PHE A 49 4.42 -16.79 -8.24
N LEU A 50 4.25 -15.59 -7.66
CA LEU A 50 5.33 -14.79 -7.07
C LEU A 50 5.59 -15.11 -5.59
N ALA A 51 4.78 -15.97 -4.96
CA ALA A 51 4.95 -16.32 -3.54
C ALA A 51 6.36 -16.82 -3.19
N PRO A 52 7.06 -17.64 -4.01
CA PRO A 52 8.43 -18.06 -3.71
C PRO A 52 9.40 -16.88 -3.61
N VAL A 53 9.24 -15.86 -4.45
CA VAL A 53 10.08 -14.65 -4.44
C VAL A 53 9.85 -13.85 -3.16
N PHE A 54 8.59 -13.64 -2.79
CA PHE A 54 8.24 -12.91 -1.57
C PHE A 54 8.71 -13.63 -0.30
N LYS A 55 8.60 -14.95 -0.25
CA LYS A 55 9.08 -15.76 0.89
C LYS A 55 10.60 -15.75 0.97
N TRP A 56 11.30 -15.87 -0.15
CA TRP A 56 12.76 -15.73 -0.18
C TRP A 56 13.24 -14.38 0.35
N MET A 57 12.51 -13.29 0.06
CA MET A 57 12.83 -11.97 0.63
C MET A 57 12.68 -11.92 2.16
N VAL A 58 11.78 -12.73 2.74
CA VAL A 58 11.63 -12.83 4.20
C VAL A 58 12.74 -13.67 4.82
N ASP A 59 13.17 -14.74 4.15
CA ASP A 59 14.24 -15.62 4.64
C ASP A 59 15.62 -14.93 4.67
N ASN A 60 15.76 -13.77 4.01
CA ASN A 60 16.99 -12.99 3.99
C ASN A 60 16.86 -11.68 4.76
N ASP A 61 17.45 -11.62 5.96
CA ASP A 61 17.39 -10.46 6.85
C ASP A 61 17.86 -9.15 6.20
N GLY A 62 18.93 -9.22 5.39
CA GLY A 62 19.47 -8.05 4.70
C GLY A 62 18.49 -7.47 3.68
N VAL A 63 17.84 -8.34 2.89
CA VAL A 63 16.79 -7.94 1.94
C VAL A 63 15.57 -7.40 2.68
N MET A 64 15.18 -8.01 3.80
CA MET A 64 14.02 -7.59 4.58
C MET A 64 14.18 -6.17 5.15
N VAL A 65 15.39 -5.79 5.59
CA VAL A 65 15.69 -4.41 6.02
C VAL A 65 15.45 -3.42 4.87
N ILE A 66 15.95 -3.74 3.67
CA ILE A 66 15.79 -2.89 2.49
C ILE A 66 14.31 -2.77 2.12
N VAL A 67 13.57 -3.88 2.08
CA VAL A 67 12.14 -3.90 1.75
C VAL A 67 11.34 -3.05 2.73
N ASN A 68 11.62 -3.16 4.04
CA ASN A 68 10.95 -2.35 5.05
C ASN A 68 11.19 -0.85 4.85
N GLN A 69 12.43 -0.45 4.62
CA GLN A 69 12.78 0.95 4.39
C GLN A 69 12.17 1.48 3.09
N LEU A 70 12.28 0.74 1.97
CA LEU A 70 11.68 1.11 0.70
C LEU A 70 10.16 1.25 0.81
N ASN A 71 9.51 0.37 1.58
CA ASN A 71 8.07 0.44 1.77
C ASN A 71 7.66 1.71 2.54
N ILE A 72 8.31 2.00 3.66
CA ILE A 72 8.02 3.16 4.50
C ILE A 72 8.30 4.46 3.73
N TRP A 73 9.52 4.62 3.24
CA TRP A 73 9.94 5.84 2.57
C TRP A 73 9.27 6.01 1.20
N GLY A 74 8.99 4.92 0.50
CA GLY A 74 8.23 4.93 -0.74
C GLY A 74 6.81 5.48 -0.53
N LEU A 75 6.08 4.99 0.47
CA LEU A 75 4.76 5.51 0.83
C LEU A 75 4.79 7.00 1.16
N ILE A 76 5.75 7.44 1.98
CA ILE A 76 5.92 8.85 2.36
C ILE A 76 6.24 9.71 1.13
N ALA A 77 7.20 9.31 0.31
CA ALA A 77 7.61 10.07 -0.87
C ALA A 77 6.49 10.20 -1.92
N ILE A 78 5.73 9.12 -2.16
CA ILE A 78 4.56 9.13 -3.04
C ILE A 78 3.48 10.05 -2.48
N GLY A 79 3.17 9.92 -1.19
CA GLY A 79 2.17 10.75 -0.51
C GLY A 79 2.50 12.24 -0.58
N LEU A 80 3.74 12.62 -0.25
CA LEU A 80 4.22 14.00 -0.35
C LEU A 80 4.20 14.50 -1.80
N GLY A 81 4.64 13.70 -2.78
CA GLY A 81 4.62 14.08 -4.19
C GLY A 81 3.21 14.39 -4.69
N LEU A 82 2.22 13.58 -4.31
CA LEU A 82 0.81 13.80 -4.67
C LEU A 82 0.20 15.01 -3.96
N ILE A 83 0.51 15.23 -2.68
CA ILE A 83 0.00 16.38 -1.91
C ILE A 83 0.59 17.69 -2.42
N LEU A 84 1.93 17.76 -2.51
CA LEU A 84 2.65 18.96 -2.96
C LEU A 84 2.39 19.27 -4.44
N GLY A 85 1.89 18.30 -5.21
CA GLY A 85 1.66 18.46 -6.64
C GLY A 85 2.96 18.42 -7.46
N CYS A 86 4.06 17.99 -6.86
CA CYS A 86 5.37 17.88 -7.52
C CYS A 86 5.49 16.50 -8.16
N PHE A 87 5.88 16.43 -9.45
CA PHE A 87 6.02 15.18 -10.20
C PHE A 87 4.82 14.22 -10.10
N THR A 88 3.59 14.76 -10.08
CA THR A 88 2.35 13.98 -9.85
C THR A 88 2.20 12.75 -10.74
N ARG A 89 2.64 12.82 -12.00
CA ARG A 89 2.65 11.67 -12.92
C ARG A 89 3.56 10.54 -12.44
N LEU A 90 4.79 10.88 -12.01
CA LEU A 90 5.73 9.89 -11.48
C LEU A 90 5.21 9.31 -10.16
N SER A 91 4.78 10.17 -9.23
CA SER A 91 4.23 9.71 -7.94
C SER A 91 3.01 8.80 -8.13
N ALA A 92 2.12 9.10 -9.09
CA ALA A 92 0.99 8.24 -9.41
C ALA A 92 1.41 6.88 -9.98
N VAL A 93 2.40 6.84 -10.88
CA VAL A 93 2.93 5.58 -11.43
C VAL A 93 3.56 4.73 -10.33
N PHE A 94 4.39 5.32 -9.47
CA PHE A 94 4.99 4.59 -8.34
C PHE A 94 3.93 4.11 -7.33
N GLY A 95 2.91 4.94 -7.05
CA GLY A 95 1.78 4.56 -6.19
C GLY A 95 0.99 3.38 -6.76
N MET A 96 0.72 3.39 -8.07
CA MET A 96 0.07 2.29 -8.77
C MET A 96 0.90 1.00 -8.70
N LEU A 97 2.21 1.10 -8.93
CA LEU A 97 3.12 -0.04 -8.91
C LEU A 97 3.22 -0.65 -7.50
N LEU A 98 3.27 0.20 -6.46
CA LEU A 98 3.29 -0.24 -5.07
C LEU A 98 2.00 -0.99 -4.69
N ILE A 99 0.84 -0.44 -5.03
CA ILE A 99 -0.45 -1.11 -4.79
C ILE A 99 -0.51 -2.43 -5.56
N LEU A 100 -0.08 -2.45 -6.83
CA LEU A 100 -0.03 -3.66 -7.61
C LEU A 100 0.84 -4.74 -6.94
N LEU A 101 2.00 -4.36 -6.39
CA LEU A 101 2.88 -5.28 -5.67
C LEU A 101 2.19 -5.86 -4.43
N TYR A 102 1.42 -5.06 -3.69
CA TYR A 102 0.62 -5.55 -2.56
C TYR A 102 -0.42 -6.56 -3.03
N TYR A 103 -1.17 -6.25 -4.09
CA TYR A 103 -2.15 -7.18 -4.67
C TYR A 103 -1.51 -8.47 -5.19
N LEU A 104 -0.32 -8.39 -5.78
CA LEU A 104 0.42 -9.56 -6.25
C LEU A 104 0.99 -10.40 -5.09
N ALA A 105 1.37 -9.77 -3.99
CA ALA A 105 1.82 -10.48 -2.79
C ALA A 105 0.65 -11.26 -2.17
N ASN A 106 -0.48 -10.60 -1.96
CA ASN A 106 -1.65 -11.19 -1.31
C ASN A 106 -2.91 -10.88 -2.11
N PRO A 107 -3.21 -11.67 -3.17
CA PRO A 107 -4.39 -11.42 -3.97
C PRO A 107 -5.65 -11.70 -3.14
N PRO A 108 -6.62 -10.76 -3.07
CA PRO A 108 -7.82 -10.90 -2.25
C PRO A 108 -8.85 -11.82 -2.93
N PHE A 109 -8.50 -13.09 -3.13
CA PHE A 109 -9.41 -14.10 -3.62
C PHE A 109 -10.23 -14.71 -2.47
N VAL A 110 -11.52 -14.94 -2.73
CA VAL A 110 -12.44 -15.58 -1.78
C VAL A 110 -11.92 -16.98 -1.44
N GLY A 111 -11.69 -17.25 -0.16
CA GLY A 111 -11.19 -18.55 0.34
C GLY A 111 -9.75 -18.53 0.90
N TYR A 112 -9.02 -17.41 0.80
CA TYR A 112 -7.74 -17.26 1.47
C TYR A 112 -7.91 -16.76 2.91
N TYR A 113 -7.83 -17.69 3.87
CA TYR A 113 -7.70 -17.37 5.28
C TYR A 113 -6.29 -16.84 5.56
N TYR A 114 -6.18 -15.55 5.84
CA TYR A 114 -4.93 -14.91 6.27
C TYR A 114 -4.76 -15.17 7.77
N SER A 115 -3.60 -15.70 8.19
CA SER A 115 -3.36 -16.10 9.59
C SER A 115 -2.97 -14.95 10.50
N ILE A 116 -2.91 -13.72 9.99
CA ILE A 116 -2.77 -12.51 10.81
C ILE A 116 -4.18 -12.12 11.25
N PRO A 117 -4.45 -11.93 12.55
CA PRO A 117 -5.77 -11.53 13.02
C PRO A 117 -6.11 -10.17 12.42
N MET A 118 -6.93 -10.20 11.38
CA MET A 118 -7.74 -9.07 10.94
C MET A 118 -8.96 -9.13 11.84
N GLU A 119 -9.04 -8.25 12.84
CA GLU A 119 -10.20 -8.20 13.72
C GLU A 119 -11.45 -7.78 12.92
N GLY A 120 -12.13 -8.77 12.32
CA GLY A 120 -13.39 -8.68 11.55
C GLY A 120 -13.23 -8.52 10.03
N ASN A 121 -14.21 -8.81 9.15
CA ASN A 121 -15.53 -9.41 9.33
C ASN A 121 -15.56 -10.79 8.65
N TYR A 122 -15.70 -11.82 9.47
CA TYR A 122 -16.33 -13.08 9.10
C TYR A 122 -17.64 -12.74 8.41
N LEU A 123 -17.82 -12.97 7.11
CA LEU A 123 -18.92 -12.32 6.41
C LEU A 123 -20.32 -12.57 7.03
N ILE A 124 -20.47 -13.57 7.93
CA ILE A 124 -21.66 -13.78 8.78
C ILE A 124 -21.35 -14.17 10.27
N ILE A 125 -20.16 -14.66 10.67
CA ILE A 125 -20.01 -15.44 11.94
C ILE A 125 -18.77 -15.08 12.78
N ASN A 126 -18.98 -14.63 14.02
CA ASN A 126 -17.93 -14.44 15.04
C ASN A 126 -17.35 -15.79 15.57
N LYS A 127 -16.04 -15.86 15.89
CA LYS A 127 -15.34 -17.06 16.41
C LYS A 127 -15.21 -17.15 17.95
N ASN A 128 -15.85 -16.28 18.72
CA ASN A 128 -15.95 -16.44 20.19
C ASN A 128 -17.25 -17.15 20.62
N LEU A 129 -17.98 -17.78 19.70
CA LEU A 129 -19.13 -18.65 19.96
C LEU A 129 -18.86 -20.08 19.45
#